data_AF-A0A067MY18-F1
#
_entry.id   AF-A0A067MY18-F1
#
_cell.length_a   1.000
_cell.length_b   1.000
_cell.length_c   1.000
_cell.angle_alpha   90.00
_cell.angle_beta   90.00
_cell.angle_gamma   90.00
#
_symmetry.space_group_name_H-M   'P 1'
#
loop_
_entity.id
_entity.type
_entity.pdbx_description
1 polymer ?
#
loop_
_entity_poly.entity_id
_entity_poly.type
_entity_poly.pdbx_seq_one_letter_code
_entity_poly.pdbx_strand_id
1 'polypeptide(L)'
;MSRCSDARDFIIQSVPSGVEFPVNRARILAASQVFSDMFACCDSNAPPPGGDDTIHDTLQLQESPELLSLLLRIIEAPELSSDDTQPPDADLILHRTIPFPLLPPLFQLADKYILADAIVRKLEHHLRQNAPSHPFQVFCCATSLNLPLIAACASKYLHSPPLHMYSLSTIRSIPTVEAYHHLVLLHGHRIDRFREILRLEELFPFGYGACPQHMSQIKQRWDMQKMQLLPLIHAASDIADEMETALGHIDCPLCARAVTSATAMMKYKCDKVPKSIKKFPLP
;
A
#
# COMPACT_ATOMS: atom_id res chain seq x y z
N MET A 1 -19.37 29.48 16.17
CA MET A 1 -19.32 28.22 15.39
C MET A 1 -20.48 28.24 14.41
N SER A 2 -20.27 28.85 13.24
CA SER A 2 -21.28 28.91 12.19
C SER A 2 -21.48 27.53 11.60
N ARG A 3 -22.74 27.07 11.58
CA ARG A 3 -23.15 25.87 10.84
C ARG A 3 -22.88 26.15 9.36
N CYS A 4 -21.87 25.50 8.79
CA CYS A 4 -21.68 25.46 7.35
C CYS A 4 -22.95 24.82 6.77
N SER A 5 -23.72 25.56 5.99
CA SER A 5 -24.95 25.06 5.38
C SER A 5 -24.58 24.00 4.34
N ASP A 6 -25.04 22.76 4.53
CA ASP A 6 -24.91 21.63 3.58
C ASP A 6 -25.73 21.83 2.28
N ALA A 7 -26.02 23.07 1.92
CA ALA A 7 -26.75 23.38 0.69
C ALA A 7 -25.90 22.96 -0.51
N ARG A 8 -26.52 22.20 -1.44
CA ARG A 8 -25.99 21.90 -2.76
C ARG A 8 -26.44 23.01 -3.70
N ASP A 9 -25.60 24.03 -3.84
CA ASP A 9 -25.92 25.32 -4.46
C ASP A 9 -25.34 25.47 -5.88
N PHE A 10 -24.67 24.45 -6.41
CA PHE A 10 -24.04 24.48 -7.72
C PHE A 10 -24.11 23.12 -8.43
N ILE A 11 -24.11 23.10 -9.76
CA ILE A 11 -24.13 21.87 -10.57
C ILE A 11 -22.81 21.71 -11.32
N ILE A 12 -22.17 20.55 -11.19
CA ILE A 12 -21.07 20.15 -12.07
C ILE A 12 -21.59 19.06 -13.01
N GLN A 13 -21.40 19.22 -14.31
CA GLN A 13 -21.86 18.29 -15.34
C GLN A 13 -20.69 17.63 -16.07
N SER A 14 -20.75 16.31 -16.22
CA SER A 14 -19.83 15.55 -17.07
C SER A 14 -20.25 15.69 -18.54
N VAL A 15 -19.44 16.35 -19.36
CA VAL A 15 -19.68 16.56 -20.80
C VAL A 15 -19.90 15.25 -21.57
N PRO A 16 -19.10 14.18 -21.36
CA PRO A 16 -19.26 12.95 -22.14
C PRO A 16 -20.63 12.27 -21.99
N SER A 17 -21.35 12.52 -20.90
CA SER A 17 -22.59 11.79 -20.55
C SER A 17 -23.78 12.68 -20.21
N GLY A 18 -23.57 13.98 -20.00
CA GLY A 18 -24.57 14.91 -19.49
C GLY A 18 -24.95 14.69 -18.02
N VAL A 19 -24.30 13.76 -17.30
CA VAL A 19 -24.63 13.47 -15.88
C VAL A 19 -24.27 14.67 -15.01
N GLU A 20 -25.23 15.09 -14.19
CA GLU A 20 -25.12 16.24 -13.30
C GLU A 20 -24.85 15.81 -11.85
N PHE A 21 -24.00 16.58 -11.18
CA PHE A 21 -23.58 16.37 -9.80
C PHE A 21 -23.87 17.64 -9.00
N PRO A 22 -24.87 17.63 -8.11
CA PRO A 22 -25.13 18.75 -7.23
C PRO A 22 -24.04 18.81 -6.15
N VAL A 23 -23.34 19.92 -6.03
CA VAL A 23 -22.18 20.11 -5.14
C VAL A 23 -22.36 21.31 -4.24
N ASN A 24 -21.59 21.34 -3.15
CA ASN A 24 -21.46 22.53 -2.31
C ASN A 24 -20.32 23.41 -2.84
N ARG A 25 -20.64 24.57 -3.41
CA ARG A 25 -19.69 25.48 -4.04
C ARG A 25 -18.54 25.86 -3.11
N ALA A 26 -18.85 26.15 -1.85
CA ALA A 26 -17.84 26.52 -0.85
C ALA A 26 -16.80 25.42 -0.59
N ARG A 27 -17.23 24.15 -0.56
CA ARG A 27 -16.31 22.99 -0.44
C ARG A 27 -15.40 22.85 -1.66
N ILE A 28 -15.96 23.01 -2.86
CA ILE A 28 -15.20 22.93 -4.11
C ILE A 28 -14.17 24.06 -4.21
N LEU A 29 -14.56 25.28 -3.84
CA LEU A 29 -13.67 26.45 -3.77
C LEU A 29 -12.52 26.24 -2.78
N ALA A 30 -12.81 25.72 -1.59
CA ALA A 30 -11.78 25.43 -0.59
C ALA A 30 -10.82 24.31 -1.04
N ALA A 31 -11.25 23.45 -1.95
CA ALA A 31 -10.49 22.32 -2.43
C ALA A 31 -9.50 22.65 -3.56
N SER A 32 -9.70 23.75 -4.31
CA SER A 32 -8.93 24.03 -5.52
C SER A 32 -9.00 25.49 -5.94
N GLN A 33 -7.83 26.08 -6.21
CA GLN A 33 -7.75 27.39 -6.83
C GLN A 33 -8.27 27.37 -8.28
N VAL A 34 -8.05 26.28 -9.01
CA VAL A 34 -8.53 26.14 -10.39
C VAL A 34 -10.05 26.20 -10.45
N PHE A 35 -10.75 25.54 -9.52
CA PHE A 35 -12.21 25.66 -9.44
C PHE A 35 -12.65 27.07 -9.05
N SER A 36 -11.90 27.77 -8.19
CA SER A 36 -12.16 29.19 -7.89
C SER A 36 -12.09 30.07 -9.13
N ASP A 37 -11.07 29.88 -9.95
CA ASP A 37 -10.88 30.67 -11.18
C ASP A 37 -11.95 30.32 -12.24
N MET A 38 -12.33 29.03 -12.34
CA MET A 38 -13.41 28.58 -13.21
C MET A 38 -14.76 29.18 -12.80
N PHE A 39 -15.08 29.19 -11.51
CA PHE A 39 -16.33 29.77 -11.01
C PHE A 39 -16.40 31.29 -11.16
N ALA A 40 -15.28 32.01 -11.01
CA ALA A 40 -15.24 33.46 -11.25
C ALA A 40 -15.56 33.82 -12.72
N CYS A 41 -15.17 32.96 -13.67
CA CYS A 41 -15.54 33.10 -15.08
C CYS A 41 -17.04 32.88 -15.33
N CYS A 42 -17.68 31.99 -14.55
CA CYS A 42 -19.12 31.73 -14.66
C CYS A 42 -19.96 32.90 -14.13
N ASP A 43 -19.58 33.49 -13.00
CA ASP A 43 -20.32 34.61 -12.37
C ASP A 43 -20.33 35.89 -13.24
N SER A 44 -19.38 36.00 -14.17
CA SER A 44 -19.25 37.16 -15.07
C SER A 44 -20.31 37.16 -16.20
N ASN A 45 -21.01 36.05 -16.42
CA ASN A 45 -22.06 35.91 -17.44
C ASN A 45 -23.47 36.18 -16.85
N ALA A 46 -23.62 37.26 -16.08
CA ALA A 46 -24.91 37.64 -15.51
C ALA A 46 -25.99 37.73 -16.61
N PRO A 47 -27.14 37.08 -16.46
CA PRO A 47 -28.19 37.09 -17.47
C PRO A 47 -28.71 38.52 -17.68
N PRO A 48 -29.10 38.88 -18.92
CA PRO A 48 -29.76 40.15 -19.18
C PRO A 48 -31.02 40.27 -18.31
N PRO A 49 -31.36 41.48 -17.84
CA PRO A 49 -32.50 41.69 -16.96
C PRO A 49 -33.80 41.29 -17.67
N GLY A 50 -34.42 40.17 -17.24
CA GLY A 50 -35.74 39.73 -17.70
C GLY A 50 -35.90 38.26 -18.14
N GLY A 51 -34.90 37.40 -17.93
CA GLY A 51 -35.01 35.95 -18.18
C GLY A 51 -35.29 35.14 -16.92
N ASP A 52 -36.13 34.11 -17.02
CA ASP A 52 -36.59 33.21 -15.95
C ASP A 52 -35.50 32.77 -14.95
N ASP A 53 -35.81 32.88 -13.66
CA ASP A 53 -34.93 32.88 -12.46
C ASP A 53 -34.27 31.53 -12.07
N THR A 54 -34.07 30.59 -12.98
CA THR A 54 -33.45 29.28 -12.64
C THR A 54 -32.37 28.85 -13.63
N ILE A 55 -31.42 29.74 -13.94
CA ILE A 55 -30.13 29.29 -14.48
C ILE A 55 -29.34 28.78 -13.28
N HIS A 56 -29.39 27.47 -13.03
CA HIS A 56 -28.43 26.83 -12.14
C HIS A 56 -27.05 26.99 -12.77
N ASP A 57 -26.16 27.73 -12.12
CA ASP A 57 -24.77 27.84 -12.55
C ASP A 57 -24.20 26.43 -12.69
N THR A 58 -23.88 26.07 -13.94
CA THR A 58 -23.44 24.73 -14.30
C THR A 58 -22.02 24.79 -14.84
N LEU A 59 -21.08 24.09 -14.19
CA LEU A 59 -19.72 23.91 -14.68
C LEU A 59 -19.62 22.60 -15.44
N GLN A 60 -19.23 22.67 -16.71
CA GLN A 60 -19.07 21.50 -17.57
C GLN A 60 -17.62 21.02 -17.57
N LEU A 61 -17.42 19.73 -17.27
CA LEU A 61 -16.12 19.08 -17.15
C LEU A 61 -16.01 17.87 -18.10
N GLN A 62 -14.81 17.58 -18.61
CA GLN A 62 -14.59 16.55 -19.64
C GLN A 62 -14.37 15.13 -19.06
N GLU A 63 -14.30 15.01 -17.73
CA GLU A 63 -14.10 13.74 -17.03
C GLU A 63 -15.29 12.80 -17.14
N SER A 64 -15.05 11.50 -17.04
CA SER A 64 -16.12 10.52 -16.98
C SER A 64 -16.93 10.67 -15.69
N PRO A 65 -18.22 10.30 -15.68
CA PRO A 65 -19.08 10.36 -14.49
C PRO A 65 -18.50 9.63 -13.29
N GLU A 66 -17.85 8.49 -13.52
CA GLU A 66 -17.31 7.65 -12.46
C GLU A 66 -16.15 8.32 -11.75
N LEU A 67 -15.20 8.91 -12.51
CA LEU A 67 -14.06 9.62 -11.93
C LEU A 67 -14.51 10.92 -11.25
N LEU A 68 -15.44 11.64 -11.86
CA LEU A 68 -15.96 12.89 -11.32
C LEU A 68 -16.73 12.65 -10.02
N SER A 69 -17.62 11.65 -10.00
CA SER A 69 -18.34 11.23 -8.78
C SER A 69 -17.38 10.92 -7.63
N LEU A 70 -16.29 10.19 -7.92
CA LEU A 70 -15.28 9.87 -6.91
C LEU A 70 -14.51 11.09 -6.43
N LEU A 71 -14.07 11.95 -7.34
CA LEU A 71 -13.36 13.19 -7.01
C LEU A 71 -14.22 14.08 -6.09
N LEU A 72 -15.47 14.34 -6.48
CA LEU A 72 -16.39 15.18 -5.72
C LEU A 72 -16.67 14.58 -4.34
N ARG A 73 -16.86 13.26 -4.26
CA ARG A 73 -17.03 12.56 -2.97
C ARG A 73 -15.81 12.73 -2.06
N ILE A 74 -14.58 12.75 -2.59
CA ILE A 74 -13.36 12.93 -1.79
C ILE A 74 -13.21 14.38 -1.31
N ILE A 75 -13.55 15.35 -2.15
CA ILE A 75 -13.56 16.77 -1.81
C ILE A 75 -14.56 17.04 -0.69
N GLU A 76 -15.76 16.49 -0.81
CA GLU A 76 -16.84 16.73 0.14
C GLU A 76 -16.71 15.92 1.42
N ALA A 77 -15.97 14.81 1.38
CA ALA A 77 -15.70 14.00 2.57
C ALA A 77 -15.11 14.87 3.70
N PRO A 78 -15.50 14.63 4.96
CA PRO A 78 -14.88 15.29 6.10
C PRO A 78 -13.36 15.08 6.09
N GLU A 79 -12.62 16.01 6.69
CA GLU A 79 -11.19 15.82 6.89
C GLU A 79 -10.97 14.59 7.77
N LEU A 80 -9.97 13.78 7.42
CA LEU A 80 -9.56 12.68 8.28
C LEU A 80 -9.02 13.32 9.57
N SER A 81 -9.70 13.10 10.69
CA SER A 81 -9.17 13.47 11.99
C SER A 81 -7.81 12.80 12.16
N SER A 82 -6.77 13.61 12.41
CA SER A 82 -5.36 13.21 12.50
C SER A 82 -5.03 12.30 13.69
N ASP A 83 -6.04 11.78 14.39
CA ASP A 83 -5.89 10.94 15.57
C ASP A 83 -6.04 9.46 15.16
N ASP A 84 -4.90 8.86 14.78
CA ASP A 84 -4.74 7.44 14.37
C ASP A 84 -5.05 6.44 15.53
N THR A 85 -5.68 6.89 16.63
CA THR A 85 -5.80 6.16 17.90
C THR A 85 -7.22 5.73 18.28
N GLN A 86 -8.28 6.15 17.57
CA GLN A 86 -9.65 5.74 17.88
C GLN A 86 -10.21 4.65 16.94
N PRO A 87 -10.86 3.60 17.47
CA PRO A 87 -11.59 2.65 16.65
C PRO A 87 -12.83 3.31 16.03
N PRO A 88 -13.19 2.99 14.78
CA PRO A 88 -14.22 3.71 14.05
C PRO A 88 -15.61 3.21 14.47
N ASP A 89 -16.42 4.10 15.02
CA ASP A 89 -17.86 3.91 15.15
C ASP A 89 -18.61 4.79 14.12
N ALA A 90 -19.48 4.12 13.35
CA ALA A 90 -20.69 4.63 12.70
C ALA A 90 -20.70 5.48 11.40
N ASP A 91 -19.64 5.54 10.56
CA ASP A 91 -19.75 6.09 9.18
C ASP A 91 -19.19 5.14 8.09
N LEU A 92 -19.83 3.98 7.97
CA LEU A 92 -19.38 2.77 7.25
C LEU A 92 -19.29 2.87 5.71
N ILE A 93 -19.51 4.03 5.08
CA ILE A 93 -19.52 4.17 3.62
C ILE A 93 -18.25 4.88 3.09
N LEU A 94 -17.63 5.74 3.90
CA LEU A 94 -16.36 6.42 3.57
C LEU A 94 -15.12 5.56 3.83
N HIS A 95 -15.30 4.42 4.52
CA HIS A 95 -14.23 3.46 4.83
C HIS A 95 -13.92 2.44 3.73
N ARG A 96 -14.62 2.47 2.59
CA ARG A 96 -14.24 1.61 1.46
C ARG A 96 -13.05 2.22 0.73
N THR A 97 -11.89 1.58 0.88
CA THR A 97 -10.69 1.86 0.10
C THR A 97 -11.04 2.02 -1.38
N ILE A 98 -10.69 3.17 -1.97
CA ILE A 98 -10.86 3.38 -3.41
C ILE A 98 -10.06 2.29 -4.14
N PRO A 99 -10.69 1.50 -5.04
CA PRO A 99 -9.98 0.48 -5.80
C PRO A 99 -8.80 1.05 -6.57
N PHE A 100 -7.67 0.35 -6.55
CA PHE A 100 -6.44 0.79 -7.19
C PHE A 100 -6.61 1.29 -8.65
N PRO A 101 -7.37 0.62 -9.55
CA PRO A 101 -7.48 1.08 -10.94
C PRO A 101 -8.00 2.51 -11.13
N LEU A 102 -8.69 3.05 -10.11
CA LEU A 102 -9.27 4.39 -10.12
C LEU A 102 -8.34 5.44 -9.50
N LEU A 103 -7.32 5.03 -8.75
CA LEU A 103 -6.42 5.95 -8.06
C LEU A 103 -5.46 6.70 -9.00
N PRO A 104 -4.76 6.08 -9.97
CA PRO A 104 -3.86 6.84 -10.85
C PRO A 104 -4.58 7.96 -11.62
N PRO A 105 -5.78 7.75 -12.21
CA PRO A 105 -6.53 8.86 -12.80
C PRO A 105 -6.92 9.93 -11.79
N LEU A 106 -7.29 9.56 -10.56
CA LEU A 106 -7.61 10.55 -9.51
C LEU A 106 -6.40 11.41 -9.13
N PHE A 107 -5.18 10.86 -9.12
CA PHE A 107 -3.97 11.66 -8.94
C PHE A 107 -3.72 12.60 -10.13
N GLN A 108 -4.01 12.17 -11.36
CA GLN A 108 -3.95 13.06 -12.53
C GLN A 108 -4.96 14.21 -12.43
N LEU A 109 -6.17 13.94 -11.92
CA LEU A 109 -7.15 14.99 -11.65
C LEU A 109 -6.72 15.89 -10.49
N ALA A 110 -6.05 15.33 -9.48
CA ALA A 110 -5.52 16.11 -8.37
C ALA A 110 -4.48 17.12 -8.84
N ASP A 111 -3.58 16.71 -9.74
CA ASP A 111 -2.61 17.58 -10.39
C ASP A 111 -3.30 18.58 -11.33
N LYS A 112 -4.18 18.11 -12.23
CA LYS A 112 -4.93 18.95 -13.18
C LYS A 112 -5.70 20.09 -12.51
N TYR A 113 -6.36 19.79 -11.40
CA TYR A 113 -7.18 20.76 -10.66
C TYR A 113 -6.43 21.41 -9.49
N ILE A 114 -5.14 21.13 -9.31
CA ILE A 114 -4.31 21.68 -8.21
C ILE A 114 -5.07 21.55 -6.88
N LEU A 115 -5.48 20.33 -6.56
CA LEU A 115 -6.26 20.07 -5.35
C LEU A 115 -5.43 20.33 -4.10
N ALA A 116 -6.07 20.82 -3.04
CA ALA A 116 -5.44 21.09 -1.77
C ALA A 116 -4.75 19.84 -1.20
N ASP A 117 -3.61 20.03 -0.51
CA ASP A 117 -2.81 18.95 0.08
C ASP A 117 -3.62 18.01 0.98
N ALA A 118 -4.63 18.52 1.67
CA ALA A 118 -5.51 17.70 2.50
C ALA A 118 -6.23 16.61 1.70
N ILE A 119 -6.62 16.90 0.46
CA ILE A 119 -7.27 15.95 -0.46
C ILE A 119 -6.23 14.99 -1.04
N VAL A 120 -5.06 15.49 -1.44
CA VAL A 120 -3.96 14.65 -1.93
C VAL A 120 -3.55 13.62 -0.87
N ARG A 121 -3.46 14.02 0.41
CA ARG A 121 -3.20 13.11 1.53
C ARG A 121 -4.28 12.03 1.70
N LYS A 122 -5.57 12.32 1.41
CA LYS A 122 -6.62 11.29 1.39
C LYS A 122 -6.38 10.27 0.26
N LEU A 123 -6.00 10.74 -0.94
CA LEU A 123 -5.65 9.87 -2.07
C LEU A 123 -4.43 8.99 -1.75
N GLU A 124 -3.39 9.57 -1.15
CA GLU A 124 -2.21 8.88 -0.65
C GLU A 124 -2.57 7.79 0.37
N HIS A 125 -3.48 8.10 1.30
CA HIS A 125 -3.99 7.13 2.25
C HIS A 125 -4.64 5.94 1.53
N HIS A 126 -5.55 6.18 0.58
CA HIS A 126 -6.17 5.11 -0.20
C HIS A 126 -5.17 4.30 -1.02
N LEU A 127 -4.17 4.96 -1.63
CA LEU A 127 -3.08 4.30 -2.35
C LEU A 127 -2.29 3.35 -1.43
N ARG A 128 -1.95 3.82 -0.23
CA ARG A 128 -1.28 3.01 0.79
C ARG A 128 -2.12 1.81 1.23
N GLN A 129 -3.44 1.96 1.40
CA GLN A 129 -4.33 0.85 1.77
C GLN A 129 -4.43 -0.24 0.70
N ASN A 130 -4.15 0.08 -0.57
CA ASN A 130 -4.11 -0.91 -1.65
C ASN A 130 -2.80 -1.70 -1.70
N ALA A 131 -1.77 -1.32 -0.92
CA ALA A 131 -0.45 -1.94 -0.97
C ALA A 131 -0.44 -3.46 -0.73
N PRO A 132 -1.22 -4.05 0.22
CA PRO A 132 -1.22 -5.49 0.41
C PRO A 132 -1.80 -6.28 -0.78
N SER A 133 -2.82 -5.74 -1.45
CA SER A 133 -3.53 -6.42 -2.54
C SER A 133 -2.91 -6.18 -3.91
N HIS A 134 -2.31 -5.00 -4.11
CA HIS A 134 -1.74 -4.56 -5.40
C HIS A 134 -0.32 -3.99 -5.21
N PRO A 135 0.60 -4.74 -4.58
CA PRO A 135 1.88 -4.18 -4.13
C PRO A 135 2.74 -3.65 -5.27
N PHE A 136 2.74 -4.34 -6.42
CA PHE A 136 3.54 -3.94 -7.57
C PHE A 136 3.01 -2.67 -8.21
N GLN A 137 1.70 -2.61 -8.43
CA GLN A 137 1.07 -1.46 -9.06
C GLN A 137 1.13 -0.22 -8.15
N VAL A 138 0.93 -0.40 -6.85
CA VAL A 138 1.09 0.67 -5.85
C VAL A 138 2.54 1.15 -5.79
N PHE A 139 3.52 0.25 -5.80
CA PHE A 139 4.93 0.62 -5.83
C PHE A 139 5.28 1.45 -7.07
N CYS A 140 4.85 1.01 -8.25
CA CYS A 140 5.10 1.74 -9.50
C CYS A 140 4.44 3.12 -9.48
N CYS A 141 3.15 3.18 -9.12
CA CYS A 141 2.39 4.43 -9.03
C CYS A 141 3.00 5.41 -8.02
N ALA A 142 3.31 4.95 -6.81
CA ALA A 142 3.95 5.78 -5.79
C ALA A 142 5.34 6.27 -6.22
N THR A 143 6.12 5.45 -6.93
CA THR A 143 7.41 5.88 -7.47
C THR A 143 7.24 6.96 -8.54
N SER A 144 6.28 6.80 -9.46
CA SER A 144 6.00 7.79 -10.51
C SER A 144 5.53 9.13 -9.95
N LEU A 145 4.83 9.10 -8.82
CA LEU A 145 4.32 10.28 -8.11
C LEU A 145 5.32 10.85 -7.09
N ASN A 146 6.54 10.30 -7.01
CA ASN A 146 7.55 10.69 -6.02
C ASN A 146 7.06 10.62 -4.55
N LEU A 147 6.37 9.53 -4.20
CA LEU A 147 5.82 9.24 -2.87
C LEU A 147 6.63 8.14 -2.16
N PRO A 148 7.88 8.44 -1.70
CA PRO A 148 8.83 7.42 -1.26
C PRO A 148 8.36 6.61 -0.04
N LEU A 149 7.56 7.20 0.85
CA LEU A 149 7.01 6.49 2.01
C LEU A 149 6.00 5.42 1.62
N ILE A 150 5.18 5.67 0.60
CA ILE A 150 4.19 4.73 0.10
C ILE A 150 4.87 3.64 -0.74
N ALA A 151 5.82 4.01 -1.60
CA ALA A 151 6.66 3.06 -2.32
C ALA A 151 7.38 2.12 -1.33
N ALA A 152 7.97 2.68 -0.27
CA ALA A 152 8.56 1.88 0.79
C ALA A 152 7.56 0.97 1.52
N CYS A 153 6.32 1.43 1.72
CA CYS A 153 5.26 0.60 2.28
C CYS A 153 4.93 -0.58 1.35
N ALA A 154 4.72 -0.32 0.06
CA ALA A 154 4.39 -1.33 -0.93
C ALA A 154 5.50 -2.37 -1.12
N SER A 155 6.77 -1.96 -1.04
CA SER A 155 7.92 -2.88 -1.13
C SER A 155 7.90 -4.02 -0.10
N LYS A 156 7.22 -3.84 1.05
CA LYS A 156 7.05 -4.87 2.09
C LYS A 156 6.32 -6.13 1.62
N TYR A 157 5.53 -5.97 0.57
CA TYR A 157 4.67 -7.01 0.03
C TYR A 157 5.22 -7.56 -1.30
N LEU A 158 6.34 -7.02 -1.79
CA LEU A 158 6.95 -7.39 -3.08
C LEU A 158 7.96 -8.53 -2.99
N HIS A 159 7.98 -9.27 -1.88
CA HIS A 159 8.91 -10.39 -1.72
C HIS A 159 8.51 -11.64 -2.49
N SER A 160 7.22 -11.78 -2.80
CA SER A 160 6.65 -12.90 -3.55
C SER A 160 5.73 -12.40 -4.68
N PRO A 161 5.88 -12.89 -5.92
CA PRO A 161 6.92 -13.81 -6.36
C PRO A 161 8.32 -13.14 -6.41
N PRO A 162 9.41 -13.92 -6.52
CA PRO A 162 10.73 -13.38 -6.81
C PRO A 162 10.75 -12.46 -8.04
N LEU A 163 11.61 -11.42 -8.03
CA LEU A 163 11.66 -10.42 -9.10
C LEU A 163 11.88 -11.00 -10.51
N HIS A 164 12.60 -12.12 -10.62
CA HIS A 164 12.86 -12.77 -11.91
C HIS A 164 11.65 -13.50 -12.50
N MET A 165 10.58 -13.70 -11.72
CA MET A 165 9.34 -14.33 -12.19
C MET A 165 8.37 -13.32 -12.83
N TYR A 166 8.59 -12.02 -12.63
CA TYR A 166 7.79 -11.01 -13.31
C TYR A 166 8.16 -10.96 -14.80
N SER A 167 7.15 -10.74 -15.64
CA SER A 167 7.38 -10.54 -17.06
C SER A 167 8.14 -9.24 -17.31
N LEU A 168 8.83 -9.17 -18.45
CA LEU A 168 9.52 -7.94 -18.86
C LEU A 168 8.55 -6.76 -19.00
N SER A 169 7.32 -6.99 -19.47
CA SER A 169 6.31 -5.93 -19.57
C SER A 169 5.89 -5.39 -18.21
N THR A 170 5.79 -6.25 -17.19
CA THR A 170 5.51 -5.83 -15.82
C THR A 170 6.68 -5.03 -15.22
N ILE A 171 7.92 -5.52 -15.34
CA ILE A 171 9.10 -4.81 -14.83
C ILE A 171 9.28 -3.44 -15.50
N ARG A 172 8.96 -3.31 -16.78
CA ARG A 172 8.99 -2.04 -17.51
C ARG A 172 8.03 -0.98 -16.95
N SER A 173 7.04 -1.35 -16.16
CA SER A 173 6.15 -0.40 -15.48
C SER A 173 6.81 0.31 -14.30
N ILE A 174 7.96 -0.16 -13.82
CA ILE A 174 8.74 0.55 -12.81
C ILE A 174 9.39 1.76 -13.50
N PRO A 175 9.10 2.99 -13.06
CA PRO A 175 9.43 4.20 -13.83
C PRO A 175 10.92 4.51 -13.87
N THR A 176 11.72 4.02 -12.91
CA THR A 176 13.16 4.31 -12.83
C THR A 176 13.99 3.06 -12.58
N VAL A 177 15.20 3.04 -13.14
CA VAL A 177 16.20 1.98 -12.92
C VAL A 177 16.59 1.91 -11.44
N GLU A 178 16.69 3.07 -10.78
CA GLU A 178 16.99 3.17 -9.35
C GLU A 178 15.94 2.45 -8.49
N ALA A 179 14.65 2.68 -8.75
CA ALA A 179 13.59 2.01 -7.99
C ALA A 179 13.60 0.49 -8.17
N TYR A 180 13.88 0.01 -9.39
CA TYR A 180 14.08 -1.42 -9.64
C TYR A 180 15.31 -1.95 -8.90
N HIS A 181 16.43 -1.23 -8.96
CA HIS A 181 17.65 -1.62 -8.29
C HIS A 181 17.48 -1.72 -6.76
N HIS A 182 16.73 -0.81 -6.14
CA HIS A 182 16.40 -0.89 -4.72
C HIS A 182 15.62 -2.15 -4.35
N LEU A 183 14.69 -2.61 -5.20
CA LEU A 183 14.00 -3.89 -4.98
C LEU A 183 14.97 -5.07 -5.10
N VAL A 184 15.86 -5.05 -6.10
CA VAL A 184 16.87 -6.11 -6.29
C VAL A 184 17.79 -6.21 -5.08
N LEU A 185 18.31 -5.07 -4.58
CA LEU A 185 19.16 -5.03 -3.40
C LEU A 185 18.44 -5.54 -2.15
N LEU A 186 17.18 -5.13 -1.94
CA LEU A 186 16.36 -5.62 -0.85
C LEU A 186 16.18 -7.15 -0.92
N HIS A 187 15.89 -7.69 -2.10
CA HIS A 187 15.72 -9.13 -2.29
C HIS A 187 17.01 -9.90 -2.04
N GLY A 188 18.13 -9.44 -2.61
CA GLY A 188 19.44 -10.04 -2.40
C GLY A 188 19.82 -10.06 -0.93
N HIS A 189 19.70 -8.92 -0.25
CA HIS A 189 19.99 -8.82 1.19
C HIS A 189 19.14 -9.78 2.03
N ARG A 190 17.84 -9.88 1.74
CA ARG A 190 16.95 -10.81 2.45
C ARG A 190 17.39 -12.25 2.26
N ILE A 191 17.69 -12.65 1.03
CA ILE A 191 18.17 -14.01 0.71
C ILE A 191 19.46 -14.31 1.47
N ASP A 192 20.43 -13.39 1.47
CA ASP A 192 21.72 -13.60 2.13
C ASP A 192 21.56 -13.69 3.65
N ARG A 193 20.74 -12.82 4.25
CA ARG A 193 20.44 -12.88 5.70
C ARG A 193 19.71 -14.15 6.09
N PHE A 194 18.76 -14.59 5.27
CA PHE A 194 18.05 -15.85 5.48
C PHE A 194 18.97 -17.05 5.42
N ARG A 195 19.89 -17.09 4.44
CA ARG A 195 20.92 -18.14 4.37
C ARG A 195 21.86 -18.11 5.57
N GLU A 196 22.26 -16.93 6.02
CA GLU A 196 23.09 -16.76 7.22
C GLU A 196 22.38 -17.27 8.48
N ILE A 197 21.13 -16.84 8.71
CA ILE A 197 20.31 -17.29 9.83
C ILE A 197 20.18 -18.82 9.82
N LEU A 198 19.80 -19.40 8.67
CA LEU A 198 19.65 -20.84 8.55
C LEU A 198 20.96 -21.57 8.88
N ARG A 199 22.09 -21.12 8.32
CA ARG A 199 23.42 -21.73 8.56
C ARG A 199 23.84 -21.67 10.02
N LEU A 200 23.63 -20.53 10.68
CA LEU A 200 24.10 -20.30 12.04
C LEU A 200 23.16 -20.83 13.13
N GLU A 201 21.90 -21.13 12.82
CA GLU A 201 20.97 -21.64 13.83
C GLU A 201 21.36 -23.05 14.27
N GLU A 202 21.54 -23.21 15.59
CA GLU A 202 21.86 -24.47 16.24
C GLU A 202 20.61 -25.06 16.90
N LEU A 203 20.41 -26.37 16.76
CA LEU A 203 19.32 -27.06 17.44
C LEU A 203 19.50 -27.09 18.97
N PHE A 204 20.75 -27.19 19.44
CA PHE A 204 21.11 -27.26 20.86
C PHE A 204 22.21 -26.26 21.18
N PRO A 205 21.89 -24.98 21.39
CA PRO A 205 22.88 -23.97 21.78
C PRO A 205 23.59 -24.41 23.06
N PHE A 206 24.92 -24.55 23.02
CA PHE A 206 25.74 -25.04 24.14
C PHE A 206 25.33 -26.42 24.71
N GLY A 207 24.57 -27.21 23.95
CA GLY A 207 24.04 -28.51 24.40
C GLY A 207 22.79 -28.43 25.28
N TYR A 208 22.23 -27.24 25.55
CA TYR A 208 21.01 -27.11 26.33
C TYR A 208 19.83 -27.77 25.61
N GLY A 209 19.01 -28.52 26.36
CA GLY A 209 17.83 -29.22 25.82
C GLY A 209 18.16 -30.48 25.01
N ALA A 210 19.42 -30.90 24.95
CA ALA A 210 19.81 -32.11 24.24
C ALA A 210 19.19 -33.37 24.87
N CYS A 211 18.49 -34.16 24.06
CA CYS A 211 17.97 -35.46 24.48
C CYS A 211 19.10 -36.50 24.48
N PRO A 212 19.42 -37.15 25.62
CA PRO A 212 20.55 -38.08 25.69
C PRO A 212 20.38 -39.30 24.76
N GLN A 213 19.14 -39.67 24.44
CA GLN A 213 18.82 -40.82 23.59
C GLN A 213 18.86 -40.50 22.09
N HIS A 214 18.47 -39.29 21.69
CA HIS A 214 18.20 -38.95 20.29
C HIS A 214 19.03 -37.78 19.73
N MET A 215 19.89 -37.15 20.54
CA MET A 215 20.63 -35.92 20.17
C MET A 215 21.35 -36.05 18.82
N SER A 216 22.08 -37.14 18.60
CA SER A 216 22.84 -37.35 17.35
C SER A 216 21.93 -37.44 16.14
N GLN A 217 20.88 -38.26 16.23
CA GLN A 217 19.93 -38.48 15.15
C GLN A 217 19.17 -37.20 14.80
N ILE A 218 18.64 -36.49 15.79
CA ILE A 218 17.85 -35.28 15.54
C ILE A 218 18.72 -34.14 15.02
N LYS A 219 19.96 -34.01 15.51
CA LYS A 219 20.93 -33.05 14.97
C LYS A 219 21.29 -33.35 13.52
N GLN A 220 21.51 -34.62 13.18
CA GLN A 220 21.77 -35.03 11.80
C GLN A 220 20.59 -34.68 10.87
N ARG A 221 19.35 -34.93 11.30
CA ARG A 221 18.15 -34.54 10.54
C ARG A 221 18.05 -33.03 10.37
N TRP A 222 18.31 -32.27 11.43
CA TRP A 222 18.36 -30.80 11.40
C TRP A 222 19.38 -30.27 10.39
N ASP A 223 20.62 -30.76 10.46
CA ASP A 223 21.71 -30.31 9.58
C ASP A 223 21.45 -30.72 8.12
N MET A 224 20.92 -31.93 7.89
CA MET A 224 20.51 -32.36 6.55
C MET A 224 19.43 -31.45 5.97
N GLN A 225 18.42 -31.09 6.78
CA GLN A 225 17.34 -30.22 6.34
C GLN A 225 17.85 -28.81 6.00
N LYS A 226 18.74 -28.25 6.83
CA LYS A 226 19.40 -26.97 6.54
C LYS A 226 20.08 -26.99 5.17
N MET A 227 20.83 -28.06 4.87
CA MET A 227 21.54 -28.19 3.60
C MET A 227 20.59 -28.29 2.40
N GLN A 228 19.42 -28.93 2.57
CA GLN A 228 18.40 -29.04 1.54
C GLN A 228 17.67 -27.72 1.27
N LEU A 229 17.39 -26.92 2.31
CA LEU A 229 16.67 -25.65 2.16
C LEU A 229 17.54 -24.51 1.63
N LEU A 230 18.84 -24.48 1.96
CA LEU A 230 19.76 -23.40 1.55
C LEU A 230 19.67 -22.97 0.07
N PRO A 231 19.65 -23.88 -0.92
CA PRO A 231 19.53 -23.50 -2.33
C PRO A 231 18.14 -22.99 -2.71
N LEU A 232 17.10 -23.30 -1.91
CA LEU A 232 15.70 -22.98 -2.19
C LEU A 232 15.25 -21.64 -1.58
N ILE A 233 16.09 -21.00 -0.75
CA ILE A 233 15.74 -19.74 -0.09
C ILE A 233 15.50 -18.61 -1.11
N HIS A 234 14.37 -17.94 -0.92
CA HIS A 234 13.96 -16.73 -1.63
C HIS A 234 13.66 -15.59 -0.65
N ALA A 235 13.45 -14.37 -1.17
CA ALA A 235 13.20 -13.18 -0.34
C ALA A 235 11.92 -13.28 0.51
N ALA A 236 10.97 -14.14 0.13
CA ALA A 236 9.72 -14.38 0.86
C ALA A 236 9.67 -15.70 1.66
N SER A 237 10.74 -16.50 1.67
CA SER A 237 10.73 -17.80 2.35
C SER A 237 10.43 -17.64 3.85
N ASP A 238 9.54 -18.48 4.38
CA ASP A 238 9.39 -18.68 5.83
C ASP A 238 10.25 -19.88 6.23
N ILE A 239 11.54 -19.63 6.40
CA ILE A 239 12.53 -20.68 6.69
C ILE A 239 12.18 -21.46 7.97
N ALA A 240 11.57 -20.79 8.96
CA ALA A 240 11.21 -21.42 10.21
C ALA A 240 10.09 -22.45 10.02
N ASP A 241 9.05 -22.08 9.25
CA ASP A 241 7.94 -22.96 8.90
C ASP A 241 8.39 -24.11 7.98
N GLU A 242 9.26 -23.82 7.00
CA GLU A 242 9.85 -24.84 6.11
C GLU A 242 10.70 -25.86 6.89
N MET A 243 11.49 -25.40 7.86
CA MET A 243 12.26 -26.28 8.75
C MET A 243 11.37 -27.15 9.64
N GLU A 244 10.32 -26.57 10.24
CA GLU A 244 9.38 -27.29 11.11
C GLU A 244 8.61 -28.36 10.33
N THR A 245 8.05 -27.98 9.18
CA THR A 245 7.28 -28.88 8.31
C THR A 245 8.11 -30.06 7.84
N ALA A 246 9.35 -29.82 7.41
CA ALA A 246 10.20 -30.87 6.85
C ALA A 246 10.78 -31.84 7.89
N LEU A 247 10.96 -31.38 9.14
CA LEU A 247 11.33 -32.28 10.24
C LEU A 247 10.16 -33.19 10.64
N GLY A 248 8.93 -32.80 10.33
CA GLY A 248 7.73 -33.60 10.54
C GLY A 248 7.48 -33.93 12.01
N HIS A 249 6.71 -34.98 12.25
CA HIS A 249 6.41 -35.40 13.61
C HIS A 249 7.64 -35.96 14.34
N ILE A 250 7.81 -35.56 15.60
CA ILE A 250 8.89 -36.02 16.48
C ILE A 250 8.25 -36.61 17.74
N ASP A 251 8.36 -37.93 17.91
CA ASP A 251 7.70 -38.65 19.01
C ASP A 251 8.27 -38.29 20.39
N CYS A 252 9.57 -37.95 20.47
CA CYS A 252 10.24 -37.61 21.72
C CYS A 252 9.87 -36.17 22.16
N PRO A 253 9.21 -35.96 23.32
CA PRO A 253 8.76 -34.63 23.75
C PRO A 253 9.90 -33.64 24.04
N LEU A 254 11.09 -34.14 24.41
CA LEU A 254 12.28 -33.30 24.57
C LEU A 254 12.82 -32.80 23.22
N CYS A 255 12.88 -33.68 22.23
CA CYS A 255 13.34 -33.32 20.88
C CYS A 255 12.35 -32.40 20.18
N ALA A 256 11.05 -32.66 20.31
CA ALA A 256 10.00 -31.80 19.77
C ALA A 256 10.14 -30.38 20.32
N ARG A 257 10.27 -30.23 21.65
CA ARG A 257 10.49 -28.90 22.28
C ARG A 257 11.76 -28.21 21.79
N ALA A 258 12.86 -28.95 21.60
CA ALA A 258 14.09 -28.37 21.08
C ALA A 258 13.91 -27.84 19.66
N VAL A 259 13.27 -28.62 18.78
CA VAL A 259 12.96 -28.18 17.40
C VAL A 259 12.06 -26.97 17.40
N THR A 260 10.94 -26.98 18.14
CA THR A 260 10.04 -25.83 18.25
C THR A 260 10.75 -24.58 18.78
N SER A 261 11.65 -24.73 19.75
CA SER A 261 12.41 -23.59 20.29
C SER A 261 13.40 -23.03 19.27
N ALA A 262 14.10 -23.90 18.53
CA ALA A 262 15.03 -23.50 17.49
C ALA A 262 14.31 -22.83 16.29
N THR A 263 13.16 -23.37 15.86
CA THR A 263 12.37 -22.75 14.78
C THR A 263 11.73 -21.44 15.23
N ALA A 264 11.27 -21.33 16.49
CA ALA A 264 10.80 -20.06 17.04
C ALA A 264 11.91 -18.98 17.09
N MET A 265 13.14 -19.36 17.48
CA MET A 265 14.28 -18.45 17.45
C MET A 265 14.66 -18.04 16.03
N MET A 266 14.62 -18.98 15.08
CA MET A 266 14.83 -18.71 13.66
C MET A 266 13.78 -17.71 13.13
N LYS A 267 12.49 -17.93 13.43
CA LYS A 267 11.39 -17.03 13.07
C LYS A 267 11.64 -15.62 13.59
N TYR A 268 12.00 -15.51 14.87
CA TYR A 268 12.35 -14.24 15.51
C TYR A 268 13.49 -13.50 14.79
N LYS A 269 14.55 -14.22 14.40
CA LYS A 269 15.68 -13.64 13.64
C LYS A 269 15.25 -13.23 12.23
N CYS A 270 14.46 -14.05 11.54
CA CYS A 270 13.92 -13.75 10.21
C CYS A 270 13.01 -12.51 10.21
N ASP A 271 12.21 -12.32 11.25
CA ASP A 271 11.33 -11.14 11.38
C ASP A 271 12.08 -9.83 11.57
N LYS A 272 13.33 -9.87 12.05
CA LYS A 272 14.22 -8.71 12.12
C LYS A 272 14.85 -8.34 10.78
N VAL A 273 14.82 -9.23 9.79
CA VAL A 273 15.39 -8.95 8.47
C VAL A 273 14.54 -7.88 7.78
N PRO A 274 15.13 -6.79 7.26
CA PRO A 274 14.39 -5.71 6.61
C PRO A 274 13.42 -6.22 5.53
N LYS A 275 12.16 -5.80 5.64
CA LYS A 275 11.10 -6.08 4.66
C LYS A 275 10.86 -4.89 3.70
N SER A 276 11.42 -3.72 3.97
CA SER A 276 11.12 -2.49 3.21
C SER A 276 12.40 -1.82 2.75
N ILE A 277 12.36 -1.21 1.56
CA ILE A 277 13.48 -0.41 1.02
C ILE A 277 13.88 0.74 1.98
N LYS A 278 12.95 1.28 2.79
CA LYS A 278 13.28 2.33 3.77
C LYS A 278 14.14 1.85 4.94
N LYS A 279 14.03 0.57 5.30
CA LYS A 279 14.79 -0.03 6.41
C LYS A 279 16.09 -0.68 5.93
N PHE A 280 16.33 -0.67 4.62
CA PHE A 280 17.50 -1.25 4.01
C PHE A 280 18.60 -0.19 3.94
N PRO A 281 19.80 -0.45 4.48
CA PRO A 281 20.94 0.44 4.28
C PRO A 281 21.36 0.36 2.81
N LEU A 282 21.06 1.41 2.05
CA LEU A 282 21.61 1.57 0.72
C LEU A 282 23.10 1.92 0.83
N PRO A 283 23.96 1.35 -0.04
CA PRO A 283 25.38 1.69 -0.08
C PRO A 283 25.62 3.17 -0.44
#